data_AF-A0A956DU37-F1
#
_entry.id   AF-A0A956DU37-F1
#
_cell.length_a   1.000
_cell.length_b   1.000
_cell.length_c   1.000
_cell.angle_alpha   90.00
_cell.angle_beta   90.00
_cell.angle_gamma   90.00
#
_symmetry.space_group_name_H-M   'P 1'
#
loop_
_entity.id
_entity.type
_entity.pdbx_description
1 polymer ?
#
loop_
_entity_poly.entity_id
_entity_poly.type
_entity_poly.pdbx_seq_one_letter_code
_entity_poly.pdbx_strand_id
1 'polypeptide(L)'
;MSSPSDPRDALIAQLRAENEALRRQLPRDPETGLYSRAHFDERLSYEWRRAEASWASLSLIVVDTSAFSDEASRTSPAMRRIALMLEDLGRDVDIACRLDDSRIAILLPGTSRTGAEAERARLREELADESLGLGLAVAHSEAHSPLELVLLADEAADRDRRESLHPIAEDPAFDAWTFDSWLSPAVVVPGASIPPPPESGGWLDEDEERIPTIPAPSWSPAA
;
A
#
# COMPACT_ATOMS: atom_id res chain seq x y z
N MET A 1 17.81 16.29 -25.65
CA MET A 1 16.53 16.89 -26.13
C MET A 1 15.55 15.73 -26.28
N SER A 2 14.64 15.55 -25.33
CA SER A 2 13.70 14.41 -25.29
C SER A 2 12.81 14.41 -26.53
N SER A 3 12.69 13.23 -27.15
CA SER A 3 11.81 12.96 -28.29
C SER A 3 10.35 13.28 -27.93
N PRO A 4 9.51 13.77 -28.86
CA PRO A 4 8.10 14.04 -28.58
C PRO A 4 7.43 12.73 -28.15
N SER A 5 6.68 12.72 -27.03
CA SER A 5 5.93 11.54 -26.60
C SER A 5 5.07 11.03 -27.75
N ASP A 6 5.09 9.73 -28.00
CA ASP A 6 4.32 9.09 -29.07
C ASP A 6 2.85 9.56 -28.97
N PRO A 7 2.18 9.98 -30.07
CA PRO A 7 0.76 10.34 -30.04
C PRO A 7 -0.14 9.25 -29.40
N ARG A 8 0.32 7.99 -29.37
CA ARG A 8 -0.33 6.92 -28.59
C ARG A 8 -0.25 7.12 -27.09
N ASP A 9 0.86 7.59 -26.55
CA ASP A 9 1.03 7.82 -25.10
C ASP A 9 0.14 8.97 -24.62
N ALA A 10 0.03 10.04 -25.41
CA ALA A 10 -0.88 11.14 -25.14
C ALA A 10 -2.35 10.69 -25.14
N LEU A 11 -2.74 9.84 -26.11
CA LEU A 11 -4.08 9.26 -26.18
C LEU A 11 -4.36 8.32 -25.00
N ILE A 12 -3.40 7.47 -24.62
CA ILE A 12 -3.53 6.58 -23.45
C ILE A 12 -3.68 7.39 -22.16
N ALA A 13 -2.91 8.46 -21.99
CA ALA A 13 -3.02 9.35 -20.84
C ALA A 13 -4.39 10.06 -20.80
N GLN A 14 -4.88 10.54 -21.95
CA GLN A 14 -6.20 11.14 -22.05
C GLN A 14 -7.33 10.15 -21.70
N LEU A 15 -7.31 8.95 -22.29
CA LEU A 15 -8.31 7.91 -22.00
C LEU A 15 -8.29 7.52 -20.53
N ARG A 16 -7.11 7.44 -19.90
CA ARG A 16 -6.97 7.19 -18.47
C ARG A 16 -7.58 8.31 -17.63
N ALA A 17 -7.30 9.57 -17.97
CA ALA A 17 -7.84 10.73 -17.26
C ALA A 17 -9.37 10.80 -17.35
N GLU A 18 -9.94 10.54 -18.53
CA GLU A 18 -11.41 10.47 -18.73
C GLU A 18 -12.04 9.33 -17.92
N ASN A 19 -11.43 8.14 -17.95
CA ASN A 19 -11.93 6.99 -17.20
C ASN A 19 -11.87 7.22 -15.69
N GLU A 20 -10.81 7.85 -15.21
CA GLU A 20 -10.66 8.21 -13.81
C GLU A 20 -11.70 9.25 -13.38
N ALA A 21 -11.98 10.27 -14.22
CA ALA A 21 -13.02 11.25 -13.93
C ALA A 21 -14.40 10.59 -13.78
N LEU A 22 -14.72 9.59 -14.61
CA LEU A 22 -15.96 8.81 -14.48
C LEU A 22 -15.95 7.93 -13.23
N ARG A 23 -14.84 7.26 -12.92
CA ARG A 23 -14.70 6.42 -11.73
C ARG A 23 -14.87 7.21 -10.43
N ARG A 24 -14.43 8.47 -10.39
CA ARG A 24 -14.64 9.35 -9.22
C ARG A 24 -16.11 9.62 -8.90
N GLN A 25 -17.03 9.40 -9.84
CA GLN A 25 -18.48 9.55 -9.63
C GLN A 25 -19.16 8.28 -9.13
N LEU A 26 -18.46 7.14 -9.14
CA LEU A 26 -19.00 5.90 -8.58
C LEU A 26 -19.02 5.99 -7.06
N PRO A 27 -20.05 5.47 -6.37
CA PRO A 27 -20.09 5.43 -4.91
C PRO A 27 -18.95 4.59 -4.32
N ARG A 28 -18.48 3.59 -5.06
CA ARG A 28 -17.47 2.61 -4.62
C ARG A 28 -16.28 2.59 -5.59
N ASP A 29 -15.09 2.47 -5.04
CA ASP A 29 -13.83 2.36 -5.77
C ASP A 29 -13.67 0.94 -6.34
N PRO A 30 -13.48 0.77 -7.67
CA PRO A 30 -13.44 -0.54 -8.28
C PRO A 30 -12.17 -1.35 -7.97
N GLU A 31 -11.11 -0.73 -7.43
CA GLU A 31 -9.83 -1.41 -7.17
C GLU A 31 -9.71 -1.92 -5.73
N THR A 32 -10.50 -1.36 -4.82
CA THR A 32 -10.49 -1.69 -3.38
C THR A 32 -11.83 -2.16 -2.84
N GLY A 33 -12.94 -1.87 -3.52
CA GLY A 33 -14.29 -2.14 -3.00
C GLY A 33 -14.78 -1.10 -1.96
N LEU A 34 -13.90 -0.25 -1.45
CA LEU A 34 -14.23 0.81 -0.48
C LEU A 34 -15.10 1.90 -1.12
N TYR A 35 -15.72 2.75 -0.29
CA TYR A 35 -16.39 3.93 -0.81
C TYR A 35 -15.40 4.89 -1.47
N SER A 36 -15.85 5.62 -2.49
CA SER A 36 -14.99 6.56 -3.22
C SER A 36 -14.76 7.85 -2.43
N ARG A 37 -13.76 8.63 -2.87
CA ARG A 37 -13.52 9.97 -2.33
C ARG A 37 -14.75 10.88 -2.44
N ALA A 38 -15.49 10.83 -3.55
CA ALA A 38 -16.71 11.63 -3.70
C ALA A 38 -17.76 11.25 -2.64
N HIS A 39 -17.93 9.95 -2.39
CA HIS A 39 -18.82 9.47 -1.34
C HIS A 39 -18.35 9.90 0.06
N PHE A 40 -17.04 9.87 0.32
CA PHE A 40 -16.47 10.38 1.57
C PHE A 40 -16.81 11.85 1.81
N ASP A 41 -16.59 12.72 0.83
CA ASP A 41 -16.80 14.17 0.97
C ASP A 41 -18.28 14.48 1.23
N GLU A 42 -19.20 13.82 0.52
CA GLU A 42 -20.64 13.92 0.75
C GLU A 42 -21.04 13.47 2.16
N ARG A 43 -20.50 12.32 2.58
CA ARG A 43 -20.86 11.69 3.84
C ARG A 43 -20.29 12.43 5.04
N LEU A 44 -19.06 12.89 4.96
CA LEU A 44 -18.42 13.74 5.96
C LEU A 44 -19.23 15.02 6.16
N SER A 45 -19.63 15.68 5.07
CA SER A 45 -20.45 16.90 5.13
C SER A 45 -21.82 16.67 5.77
N TYR A 46 -22.40 15.49 5.57
CA TYR A 46 -23.65 15.09 6.21
C TYR A 46 -23.47 14.81 7.72
N GLU A 47 -22.52 13.95 8.08
CA GLU A 47 -22.29 13.54 9.47
C GLU A 47 -21.76 14.68 10.33
N TRP A 48 -21.00 15.62 9.75
CA TRP A 48 -20.59 16.84 10.45
C TRP A 48 -21.79 17.66 10.92
N ARG A 49 -22.71 17.98 10.00
CA ARG A 49 -23.94 18.73 10.34
C ARG A 49 -24.80 17.99 11.36
N ARG A 50 -24.86 16.65 11.25
CA ARG A 50 -25.60 15.81 12.19
C ARG A 50 -24.96 15.82 13.59
N ALA A 51 -23.63 15.74 13.66
CA ALA A 51 -22.87 15.82 14.90
C ALA A 51 -23.06 17.17 15.60
N GLU A 52 -22.96 18.28 14.85
CA GLU A 52 -23.25 19.63 15.36
C GLU A 52 -24.68 19.74 15.91
N ALA A 53 -25.67 19.24 15.18
CA ALA A 53 -27.07 19.35 15.59
C ALA A 53 -27.43 18.51 16.83
N SER A 54 -26.71 17.41 17.06
CA SER A 54 -26.99 16.46 18.14
C SER A 54 -25.98 16.48 19.28
N TRP A 55 -24.98 17.37 19.22
CA TRP A 55 -23.84 17.39 20.13
C TRP A 55 -23.14 16.01 20.24
N ALA A 56 -23.17 15.25 19.14
CA ALA A 56 -22.56 13.94 19.06
C ALA A 56 -21.09 14.05 18.66
N SER A 57 -20.29 13.06 19.04
CA SER A 57 -18.89 12.99 18.61
C SER A 57 -18.79 12.57 17.14
N LEU A 58 -17.79 13.08 16.46
CA LEU A 58 -17.38 12.62 15.14
C LEU A 58 -15.86 12.46 15.14
N SER A 59 -15.39 11.29 14.72
CA SER A 59 -13.97 11.00 14.60
C SER A 59 -13.64 10.48 13.20
N LEU A 60 -12.38 10.63 12.82
CA LEU A 60 -11.84 10.20 11.54
C LEU A 60 -10.53 9.46 11.78
N ILE A 61 -10.40 8.26 11.21
CA ILE A 61 -9.12 7.58 11.11
C ILE A 61 -8.59 7.74 9.69
N VAL A 62 -7.31 8.09 9.54
CA VAL A 62 -6.61 8.03 8.24
C VAL A 62 -5.55 6.95 8.32
N VAL A 63 -5.54 6.10 7.30
CA VAL A 63 -4.55 5.06 7.04
C VAL A 63 -3.69 5.51 5.86
N ASP A 64 -2.39 5.64 6.07
CA ASP A 64 -1.41 5.97 5.04
C ASP A 64 -0.57 4.71 4.72
N THR A 65 -0.66 4.27 3.48
CA THR A 65 0.01 3.08 2.92
C THR A 65 1.12 3.44 1.93
N SER A 66 1.59 4.69 1.92
CA SER A 66 2.58 5.18 0.93
C SER A 66 3.92 4.45 0.97
N ALA A 67 4.29 3.84 2.09
CA ALA A 67 5.48 2.99 2.19
C ALA A 67 5.41 1.72 1.33
N PHE A 68 4.21 1.32 0.91
CA PHE A 68 3.95 0.09 0.16
C PHE A 68 3.50 0.34 -1.29
N SER A 69 3.49 1.60 -1.75
CA SER A 69 3.14 1.91 -3.13
C SER A 69 4.26 1.44 -4.06
N ASP A 70 3.95 0.50 -4.94
CA ASP A 70 4.77 0.18 -6.11
C ASP A 70 4.55 1.26 -7.18
N GLU A 71 5.62 1.87 -7.69
CA GLU A 71 5.59 2.91 -8.74
C GLU A 71 4.81 2.45 -9.98
N ALA A 72 4.74 1.14 -10.24
CA ALA A 72 4.01 0.56 -11.35
C ALA A 72 2.52 0.31 -11.07
N SER A 73 2.08 0.35 -9.80
CA SER A 73 0.71 0.03 -9.41
C SER A 73 -0.06 1.26 -8.94
N ARG A 74 -1.25 1.47 -9.52
CA ARG A 74 -2.21 2.50 -9.07
C ARG A 74 -2.75 2.26 -7.65
N THR A 75 -2.68 1.03 -7.17
CA THR A 75 -3.19 0.63 -5.86
C THR A 75 -2.23 -0.38 -5.27
N SER A 76 -1.67 -0.10 -4.10
CA SER A 76 -0.73 -1.03 -3.47
C SER A 76 -1.42 -2.35 -3.07
N PRO A 77 -0.72 -3.49 -3.12
CA PRO A 77 -1.23 -4.75 -2.56
C PRO A 77 -1.68 -4.61 -1.10
N ALA A 78 -0.94 -3.82 -0.30
CA ALA A 78 -1.30 -3.48 1.08
C ALA A 78 -2.64 -2.75 1.16
N MET A 79 -2.90 -1.76 0.30
CA MET A 79 -4.18 -1.04 0.27
C MET A 79 -5.35 -1.98 -0.02
N ARG A 80 -5.20 -2.94 -0.97
CA ARG A 80 -6.26 -3.93 -1.24
C ARG A 80 -6.52 -4.83 -0.04
N ARG A 81 -5.46 -5.24 0.67
CA ARG A 81 -5.58 -6.10 1.84
C ARG A 81 -6.26 -5.38 3.00
N ILE A 82 -5.83 -4.15 3.29
CA ILE A 82 -6.48 -3.29 4.29
C ILE A 82 -7.95 -3.07 3.93
N ALA A 83 -8.25 -2.81 2.65
CA ALA A 83 -9.63 -2.63 2.19
C ALA A 83 -10.51 -3.86 2.46
N LEU A 84 -10.01 -5.07 2.17
CA LEU A 84 -10.72 -6.31 2.46
C LEU A 84 -10.97 -6.50 3.96
N MET A 85 -9.98 -6.20 4.80
CA MET A 85 -10.16 -6.26 6.26
C MET A 85 -11.23 -5.25 6.71
N LEU A 86 -11.20 -4.02 6.19
CA LEU A 86 -12.18 -2.99 6.55
C LEU A 86 -13.61 -3.32 6.11
N GLU A 87 -13.80 -4.07 5.02
CA GLU A 87 -15.12 -4.58 4.63
C GLU A 87 -15.69 -5.58 5.67
N ASP A 88 -14.83 -6.42 6.26
CA ASP A 88 -15.24 -7.39 7.29
C ASP A 88 -15.42 -6.77 8.69
N LEU A 89 -14.84 -5.59 8.92
CA LEU A 89 -14.78 -4.93 10.23
C LEU A 89 -15.90 -3.92 10.49
N GLY A 90 -16.59 -3.47 9.45
CA GLY A 90 -17.55 -2.38 9.53
C GLY A 90 -18.76 -2.70 10.42
N ARG A 91 -18.95 -1.93 11.49
CA ARG A 91 -20.30 -1.68 12.02
C ARG A 91 -21.11 -0.98 10.92
N ASP A 92 -22.44 -1.19 10.87
CA ASP A 92 -23.33 -0.58 9.87
C ASP A 92 -23.21 0.95 9.69
N VAL A 93 -22.57 1.66 10.64
CA VAL A 93 -22.46 3.11 10.69
C VAL A 93 -21.07 3.64 10.32
N ASP A 94 -20.03 2.81 10.37
CA ASP A 94 -18.64 3.19 10.09
C ASP A 94 -18.37 3.09 8.58
N ILE A 95 -17.64 4.06 8.04
CA ILE A 95 -17.56 4.23 6.58
C ILE A 95 -16.11 4.32 6.16
N ALA A 96 -15.61 3.25 5.55
CA ALA A 96 -14.28 3.17 4.96
C ALA A 96 -14.31 3.65 3.51
N CYS A 97 -13.47 4.64 3.21
CA CYS A 97 -13.36 5.28 1.91
C CYS A 97 -11.91 5.33 1.44
N ARG A 98 -11.68 5.14 0.15
CA ARG A 98 -10.40 5.47 -0.48
C ARG A 98 -10.33 6.97 -0.75
N LEU A 99 -9.27 7.63 -0.27
CA LEU A 99 -9.03 9.06 -0.51
C LEU A 99 -8.19 9.31 -1.77
N ASP A 100 -7.15 8.51 -1.96
CA ASP A 100 -6.21 8.56 -3.10
C ASP A 100 -5.53 7.19 -3.28
N ASP A 101 -4.38 7.13 -3.96
CA ASP A 101 -3.68 5.88 -4.28
C ASP A 101 -2.93 5.24 -3.10
N SER A 102 -2.79 5.97 -1.99
CA SER A 102 -2.09 5.51 -0.79
C SER A 102 -2.84 5.77 0.51
N ARG A 103 -4.01 6.42 0.47
CA ARG A 103 -4.74 6.81 1.68
C ARG A 103 -6.16 6.27 1.74
N ILE A 104 -6.49 5.74 2.92
CA ILE A 104 -7.84 5.31 3.29
C ILE A 104 -8.31 6.18 4.45
N ALA A 105 -9.57 6.58 4.42
CA ALA A 105 -10.26 7.23 5.52
C ALA A 105 -11.32 6.31 6.10
N ILE A 106 -11.46 6.28 7.43
CA ILE A 106 -12.55 5.61 8.12
C ILE A 106 -13.29 6.66 8.95
N LEU A 107 -14.49 7.01 8.50
CA LEU A 107 -15.36 7.93 9.21
C LEU A 107 -16.11 7.18 10.32
N LEU A 108 -16.07 7.72 11.54
CA LEU A 108 -16.64 7.10 12.74
C LEU A 108 -17.70 8.02 13.37
N PRO A 109 -18.96 7.99 12.89
CA PRO A 109 -20.04 8.82 13.43
C PRO A 109 -20.45 8.38 14.83
N GLY A 110 -20.63 9.33 15.75
CA GLY A 110 -21.02 9.05 17.13
C GLY A 110 -19.87 8.51 18.01
N THR A 111 -18.65 8.47 17.48
CA THR A 111 -17.49 7.90 18.16
C THR A 111 -16.63 8.99 18.78
N SER A 112 -16.40 8.91 20.09
CA SER A 112 -15.50 9.80 20.82
C SER A 112 -14.04 9.55 20.44
N ARG A 113 -13.17 10.51 20.78
CA ARG A 113 -11.71 10.34 20.63
C ARG A 113 -11.21 9.02 21.23
N THR A 114 -11.64 8.69 22.45
CA THR A 114 -11.24 7.46 23.14
C THR A 114 -11.71 6.20 22.42
N GLY A 115 -12.93 6.21 21.85
CA GLY A 115 -13.43 5.10 21.04
C GLY A 115 -12.66 4.95 19.74
N ALA A 116 -12.34 6.07 19.08
CA ALA A 116 -11.56 6.06 17.86
C ALA A 116 -10.11 5.61 18.08
N GLU A 117 -9.48 5.99 19.21
CA GLU A 117 -8.15 5.48 19.60
C GLU A 117 -8.16 3.97 19.88
N ALA A 118 -9.24 3.44 20.47
CA ALA A 118 -9.40 2.00 20.66
C ALA A 118 -9.55 1.24 19.33
N GLU A 119 -10.38 1.75 18.41
CA GLU A 119 -10.52 1.16 17.07
C GLU A 119 -9.20 1.23 16.28
N ARG A 120 -8.50 2.36 16.37
CA ARG A 120 -7.16 2.53 15.79
C ARG A 120 -6.18 1.48 16.32
N ALA A 121 -6.17 1.23 17.63
CA ALA A 121 -5.29 0.24 18.23
C ALA A 121 -5.63 -1.18 17.75
N ARG A 122 -6.93 -1.51 17.67
CA ARG A 122 -7.42 -2.78 17.15
C ARG A 122 -7.01 -2.99 15.69
N LEU A 123 -7.25 -2.00 14.83
CA LEU A 123 -6.82 -2.03 13.43
C LEU A 123 -5.31 -2.25 13.31
N ARG A 124 -4.52 -1.61 14.18
CA ARG A 124 -3.06 -1.78 14.19
C ARG A 124 -2.63 -3.20 14.56
N GLU A 125 -3.34 -3.85 15.48
CA GLU A 125 -3.09 -5.24 15.88
C GLU A 125 -3.46 -6.22 14.77
N GLU A 126 -4.62 -6.03 14.13
CA GLU A 126 -5.07 -6.86 13.00
C GLU A 126 -4.17 -6.68 11.76
N LEU A 127 -3.56 -5.50 11.61
CA LEU A 127 -2.61 -5.16 10.54
C LEU A 127 -1.14 -5.43 10.91
N ALA A 128 -0.86 -6.04 12.06
CA ALA A 128 0.50 -6.16 12.60
C ALA A 128 1.50 -6.83 11.61
N ASP A 129 1.06 -7.85 10.87
CA ASP A 129 1.90 -8.54 9.88
C ASP A 129 2.26 -7.68 8.64
N GLU A 130 1.54 -6.58 8.43
CA GLU A 130 1.74 -5.61 7.33
C GLU A 130 2.15 -4.21 7.83
N SER A 131 2.40 -4.06 9.13
CA SER A 131 2.43 -2.77 9.83
C SER A 131 3.75 -1.98 9.73
N LEU A 132 4.80 -2.53 9.11
CA LEU A 132 6.08 -1.84 8.93
C LEU A 132 5.94 -0.73 7.87
N GLY A 133 5.53 0.46 8.29
CA GLY A 133 5.42 1.66 7.44
C GLY A 133 3.99 2.16 7.21
N LEU A 134 2.99 1.64 7.95
CA LEU A 134 1.62 2.18 7.94
C LEU A 134 1.50 3.37 8.91
N GLY A 135 0.99 4.49 8.42
CA GLY A 135 0.54 5.60 9.26
C GLY A 135 -0.90 5.43 9.64
N LEU A 136 -1.22 5.37 10.93
CA LEU A 136 -2.60 5.21 11.40
C LEU A 136 -2.90 6.18 12.53
N ALA A 137 -3.70 7.21 12.23
CA ALA A 137 -4.00 8.27 13.18
C ALA A 137 -5.48 8.66 13.23
N VAL A 138 -5.85 9.28 14.35
CA VAL A 138 -7.20 9.72 14.67
C VAL A 138 -7.24 11.24 14.74
N ALA A 139 -8.26 11.85 14.15
CA ALA A 139 -8.71 13.19 14.49
C ALA A 139 -10.15 13.16 15.02
N HIS A 140 -10.51 14.15 15.84
CA HIS A 140 -11.84 14.26 16.45
C HIS A 140 -12.40 15.68 16.35
N SER A 141 -13.70 15.82 16.61
CA SER A 141 -14.53 17.02 16.45
C SER A 141 -14.17 18.25 17.32
N GLU A 142 -12.94 18.36 17.83
CA GLU A 142 -12.41 19.67 18.26
C GLU A 142 -11.96 20.52 17.07
N ALA A 143 -11.91 19.94 15.87
CA ALA A 143 -11.85 20.69 14.63
C ALA A 143 -13.06 21.63 14.49
N HIS A 144 -12.85 22.79 13.87
CA HIS A 144 -13.88 23.81 13.64
C HIS A 144 -14.53 23.68 12.25
N SER A 145 -14.07 22.73 11.43
CA SER A 145 -14.65 22.44 10.11
C SER A 145 -14.36 21.01 9.64
N PRO A 146 -15.14 20.48 8.69
CA PRO A 146 -14.87 19.19 8.04
C PRO A 146 -13.48 19.10 7.42
N LEU A 147 -13.04 20.18 6.76
CA LEU A 147 -11.73 20.23 6.08
C LEU A 147 -10.58 20.15 7.09
N GLU A 148 -10.71 20.85 8.21
CA GLU A 148 -9.72 20.81 9.29
C GLU A 148 -9.63 19.41 9.92
N LEU A 149 -10.77 18.72 10.10
CA LEU A 149 -10.76 17.33 10.59
C LEU A 149 -9.94 16.41 9.68
N VAL A 150 -10.14 16.52 8.37
CA VAL A 150 -9.39 15.72 7.38
C VAL A 150 -7.92 16.06 7.41
N LEU A 151 -7.58 17.36 7.41
CA LEU A 151 -6.18 17.81 7.43
C LEU A 151 -5.44 17.32 8.68
N LEU A 152 -6.06 17.46 9.86
CA LEU A 152 -5.46 17.00 11.12
C LEU A 152 -5.26 15.49 11.14
N ALA A 153 -6.21 14.71 10.61
CA ALA A 153 -6.09 13.26 10.54
C ALA A 153 -4.96 12.85 9.58
N ASP A 154 -4.89 13.50 8.42
CA ASP A 154 -3.86 13.26 7.40
C ASP A 154 -2.46 13.55 7.94
N GLU A 155 -2.24 14.74 8.51
CA GLU A 155 -0.96 15.13 9.10
C GLU A 155 -0.54 14.20 10.25
N ALA A 156 -1.51 13.72 11.03
CA ALA A 156 -1.25 12.79 12.11
C ALA A 156 -0.86 11.39 11.59
N ALA A 157 -1.49 10.90 10.51
CA ALA A 157 -1.15 9.62 9.90
C ALA A 157 0.25 9.69 9.28
N ASP A 158 0.54 10.81 8.61
CA ASP A 158 1.85 11.16 8.08
C ASP A 158 2.95 11.14 9.15
N ARG A 159 2.66 11.68 10.35
CA ARG A 159 3.59 11.67 11.49
C ARG A 159 3.81 10.26 12.01
N ASP A 160 2.74 9.53 12.29
CA ASP A 160 2.77 8.16 12.80
C ASP A 160 3.56 7.23 11.86
N ARG A 161 3.37 7.38 10.54
CA ARG A 161 4.17 6.66 9.54
C ARG A 161 5.65 6.97 9.63
N ARG A 162 6.04 8.26 9.65
CA ARG A 162 7.46 8.66 9.72
C ARG A 162 8.13 8.13 10.99
N GLU A 163 7.42 8.13 12.11
CA GLU A 163 7.91 7.58 13.38
C GLU A 163 8.02 6.05 13.33
N SER A 164 7.09 5.37 12.64
CA SER A 164 7.15 3.91 12.43
C SER A 164 8.25 3.47 11.45
N LEU A 165 8.75 4.38 10.61
CA LEU A 165 9.74 4.11 9.55
C LEU A 165 11.22 4.22 10.03
N HIS A 166 11.50 4.59 11.28
CA HIS A 166 12.87 4.63 11.80
C HIS A 166 13.22 3.42 12.68
N PRO A 167 14.42 2.85 12.50
CA PRO A 167 14.85 2.05 11.35
C PRO A 167 14.69 0.56 11.67
N ILE A 168 14.41 -0.28 10.66
CA ILE A 168 15.05 -1.60 10.63
C ILE A 168 16.53 -1.28 10.78
N ALA A 169 17.14 -1.64 11.91
CA ALA A 169 18.60 -1.55 12.07
C ALA A 169 19.18 -2.06 10.76
N GLU A 170 19.99 -1.24 10.08
CA GLU A 170 20.79 -1.69 8.95
C GLU A 170 21.35 -3.05 9.37
N ASP A 171 20.83 -4.13 8.80
CA ASP A 171 21.49 -5.42 8.97
C ASP A 171 22.69 -5.29 8.04
N PRO A 172 23.92 -5.09 8.56
CA PRO A 172 25.08 -4.96 7.70
C PRO A 172 25.31 -6.23 6.87
N ALA A 173 24.58 -7.33 7.14
CA ALA A 173 24.59 -8.54 6.32
C ALA A 173 23.74 -8.44 5.04
N PHE A 174 22.71 -7.58 4.96
CA PHE A 174 21.82 -7.53 3.79
C PHE A 174 22.37 -6.67 2.64
N ASP A 175 23.18 -5.66 2.95
CA ASP A 175 23.88 -4.82 1.96
C ASP A 175 25.20 -5.45 1.44
N ALA A 176 25.61 -6.59 1.98
CA ALA A 176 26.86 -7.27 1.58
C ALA A 176 26.71 -8.16 0.33
N TRP A 177 25.50 -8.35 -0.18
CA TRP A 177 25.22 -9.14 -1.39
C TRP A 177 24.90 -8.25 -2.60
N THR A 178 25.77 -7.27 -2.86
CA THR A 178 25.84 -6.66 -4.19
C THR A 178 26.49 -7.62 -5.18
N PHE A 179 25.96 -7.64 -6.41
CA PHE A 179 26.29 -8.51 -7.55
C PHE A 179 27.80 -8.64 -7.90
N ASP A 180 28.68 -7.81 -7.33
CA ASP A 180 30.13 -7.79 -7.55
C ASP A 180 30.96 -8.68 -6.59
N SER A 181 30.35 -9.24 -5.55
CA SER A 181 31.07 -10.03 -4.52
C SER A 181 31.45 -11.46 -4.94
N TRP A 182 31.11 -11.91 -6.16
CA TRP A 182 31.42 -13.27 -6.65
C TRP A 182 32.87 -13.45 -7.14
N LEU A 183 33.71 -12.41 -7.13
CA LEU A 183 35.05 -12.44 -7.74
C LEU A 183 36.23 -12.13 -6.81
N SER A 184 36.03 -11.90 -5.51
CA SER A 184 37.17 -11.66 -4.59
C SER A 184 37.48 -12.86 -3.70
N PRO A 185 38.68 -13.46 -3.82
CA PRO A 185 39.11 -14.55 -2.97
C PRO A 185 39.63 -13.99 -1.64
N ALA A 186 39.29 -14.70 -0.56
CA ALA A 186 39.82 -14.57 0.79
C ALA A 186 39.24 -13.45 1.66
N VAL A 187 38.17 -13.78 2.39
CA VAL A 187 38.13 -13.53 3.84
C VAL A 187 37.56 -14.77 4.53
N VAL A 188 38.42 -15.56 5.17
CA VAL A 188 38.04 -16.58 6.15
C VAL A 188 38.07 -15.90 7.51
N VAL A 189 36.93 -15.81 8.20
CA VAL A 189 36.88 -15.31 9.58
C VAL A 189 36.97 -16.49 10.56
N PRO A 190 37.94 -16.50 11.48
CA PRO A 190 38.12 -17.59 12.45
C PRO A 190 37.08 -17.52 13.56
N GLY A 191 36.49 -18.67 13.90
CA GLY A 191 35.61 -18.83 15.07
C GLY A 191 34.10 -18.89 14.77
N ALA A 192 33.68 -18.66 13.53
CA ALA A 192 32.33 -19.01 13.10
C ALA A 192 32.27 -20.51 12.84
N SER A 193 31.59 -21.26 13.71
CA SER A 193 31.14 -22.61 13.37
C SER A 193 30.08 -22.45 12.29
N ILE A 194 30.45 -22.78 11.05
CA ILE A 194 29.56 -22.84 9.91
C ILE A 194 28.49 -23.89 10.25
N PRO A 195 27.19 -23.56 10.36
CA PRO A 195 26.19 -24.62 10.37
C PRO A 195 26.30 -25.36 9.04
N PRO A 196 26.37 -26.70 9.02
CA PRO A 196 26.43 -27.42 7.76
C PRO A 196 25.20 -27.02 6.91
N PRO A 197 25.37 -26.79 5.61
CA PRO A 197 24.24 -26.55 4.73
C PRO A 197 23.25 -27.72 4.84
N PRO A 198 21.95 -27.49 4.64
CA PRO A 198 21.00 -28.59 4.56
C PRO A 198 21.54 -29.60 3.55
N GLU A 199 21.56 -30.89 3.92
CA GLU A 199 22.04 -31.96 3.07
C GLU A 199 21.25 -31.96 1.75
N SER A 200 21.78 -31.25 0.75
CA SER A 200 21.56 -31.57 -0.65
C SER A 200 22.34 -32.86 -0.91
N GLY A 201 21.80 -33.96 -0.43
CA GLY A 201 22.26 -35.29 -0.77
C GLY A 201 21.91 -35.58 -2.21
N GLY A 202 22.95 -35.74 -3.04
CA GLY A 202 22.97 -36.50 -4.30
C GLY A 202 22.06 -35.95 -5.40
N TRP A 203 22.45 -35.89 -6.66
CA TRP A 203 23.22 -36.89 -7.36
C TRP A 203 24.01 -36.19 -8.47
N LEU A 204 25.33 -36.32 -8.42
CA LEU A 204 26.06 -36.63 -9.63
C LEU A 204 25.78 -38.11 -9.89
N ASP A 205 25.21 -38.41 -11.04
CA ASP A 205 25.74 -39.51 -11.83
C ASP A 205 25.94 -38.98 -13.25
N GLU A 206 27.21 -39.03 -13.64
CA GLU A 206 27.61 -39.06 -15.03
C GLU A 206 26.97 -40.28 -15.67
N ASP A 207 26.13 -40.08 -16.67
CA ASP A 207 26.03 -41.02 -17.77
C ASP A 207 25.58 -40.29 -19.04
N GLU A 208 26.36 -40.53 -20.08
CA GLU A 208 26.09 -40.18 -21.47
C GLU A 208 24.67 -40.63 -21.86
N GLU A 209 23.87 -39.76 -22.47
CA GLU A 209 23.04 -40.15 -23.62
C GLU A 209 22.41 -38.96 -24.36
N ARG A 210 22.46 -39.06 -25.69
CA ARG A 210 22.10 -38.08 -26.73
C ARG A 210 20.60 -37.76 -26.75
N ILE A 211 20.20 -36.48 -26.85
CA ILE A 211 19.01 -36.06 -27.61
C ILE A 211 19.23 -34.62 -28.20
N PRO A 212 18.58 -34.20 -29.30
CA PRO A 212 19.25 -33.85 -30.55
C PRO A 212 19.20 -32.34 -30.86
N THR A 213 20.13 -31.89 -31.72
CA THR A 213 20.13 -30.54 -32.28
C THR A 213 18.88 -30.30 -33.14
N ILE A 214 18.01 -29.37 -32.74
CA ILE A 214 16.93 -28.86 -33.61
C ILE A 214 17.48 -27.64 -34.37
N PRO A 215 17.48 -27.63 -35.72
CA PRO A 215 17.99 -26.49 -36.48
C PRO A 215 17.05 -25.29 -36.39
N ALA A 216 17.63 -24.09 -36.37
CA ALA A 216 16.89 -22.82 -36.35
C ALA A 216 16.04 -22.64 -37.62
N PRO A 217 14.82 -22.07 -37.52
CA PRO A 217 14.01 -21.76 -38.68
C PRO A 217 14.61 -20.59 -39.48
N SER A 218 14.85 -20.83 -40.76
CA SER A 218 15.21 -19.81 -41.74
C SER A 218 13.96 -19.02 -42.14
N TRP A 219 14.00 -17.69 -41.99
CA TRP A 219 12.98 -16.81 -42.55
C TRP A 219 13.58 -16.01 -43.71
N SER A 220 13.07 -16.25 -44.92
CA SER A 220 13.24 -15.37 -46.07
C SER A 220 11.95 -14.58 -46.30
N PRO A 221 12.02 -13.27 -46.57
CA PRO A 221 10.85 -12.47 -46.92
C PRO A 221 10.51 -12.68 -48.41
N ALA A 222 9.26 -12.98 -48.71
CA ALA A 222 8.73 -12.91 -50.07
C ALA A 222 8.20 -11.50 -50.36
N ALA A 223 8.44 -11.08 -51.59
CA ALA A 223 8.16 -9.78 -52.20
C ALA A 223 6.66 -9.46 -52.37
#